data_AF-A0A947A9J7-F1
#
_entry.id   AF-A0A947A9J7-F1
#
_cell.length_a   1.000
_cell.length_b   1.000
_cell.length_c   1.000
_cell.angle_alpha   90.00
_cell.angle_beta   90.00
_cell.angle_gamma   90.00
#
_symmetry.space_group_name_H-M   'P 1'
#
loop_
_entity.id
_entity.type
_entity.pdbx_description
1 polymer ?
#
loop_
_entity_poly.entity_id
_entity_poly.type
_entity_poly.pdbx_seq_one_letter_code
_entity_poly.pdbx_strand_id
1 'polypeptide(L)'
;NARIEFENGCVANLTSSRISLKNMRKSRFFQRDAYISVDFLEKKVEVVRMKDAPQEPGAFDMILQNAEGARKQIYFENPEIKANNAIQDELETFADAINQNTVPEVTLEQGTKALQVALQIIDSFQTA
;
A
#
# COMPACT_ATOMS: atom_id res chain seq x y z
N ASN A 1 17.47 7.35 0.07
CA ASN A 1 16.13 7.10 -0.51
C ASN A 1 16.32 6.29 -1.77
N ALA A 2 15.47 5.30 -2.00
CA ALA A 2 15.48 4.50 -3.22
C ALA A 2 14.23 4.82 -4.05
N ARG A 3 14.41 5.04 -5.36
CA ARG A 3 13.31 5.19 -6.32
C ARG A 3 13.37 3.99 -7.27
N ILE A 4 12.33 3.16 -7.25
CA ILE A 4 12.21 1.96 -8.07
C ILE A 4 11.13 2.23 -9.12
N GLU A 5 11.44 1.96 -10.38
CA GLU A 5 10.50 2.08 -11.50
C GLU A 5 10.30 0.67 -12.09
N PHE A 6 9.06 0.22 -12.12
CA PHE A 6 8.68 -1.09 -12.62
C PHE A 6 8.35 -1.01 -14.11
N GLU A 7 8.43 -2.14 -14.83
CA GLU A 7 8.14 -2.23 -16.27
C GLU A 7 6.74 -1.73 -16.65
N ASN A 8 5.78 -1.83 -15.72
CA ASN A 8 4.41 -1.34 -15.91
C ASN A 8 4.25 0.17 -15.65
N GLY A 9 5.34 0.90 -15.40
CA GLY A 9 5.34 2.33 -15.10
C GLY A 9 4.98 2.68 -13.65
N CYS A 10 4.73 1.69 -12.77
CA CYS A 10 4.57 1.95 -11.34
C CYS A 10 5.90 2.45 -10.76
N VAL A 11 5.82 3.43 -9.85
CA VAL A 11 7.00 4.00 -9.18
C VAL A 11 6.85 3.84 -7.67
N ALA A 12 7.82 3.18 -7.04
CA ALA A 12 7.92 3.09 -5.59
C ALA A 12 9.04 3.99 -5.07
N ASN A 13 8.71 4.90 -4.16
CA ASN A 13 9.67 5.73 -3.44
C ASN A 13 9.80 5.20 -2.02
N LEU A 14 10.97 4.66 -1.68
CA LEU A 14 11.26 4.02 -0.40
C LEU A 14 12.27 4.83 0.42
N THR A 15 11.91 5.08 1.67
CA THR A 15 12.77 5.74 2.66
C THR A 15 12.75 4.92 3.94
N SER A 16 13.93 4.62 4.47
CA SER A 16 14.11 3.95 5.76
C SER A 16 15.23 4.63 6.52
N SER A 17 15.11 4.71 7.85
CA SER A 17 16.11 5.31 8.72
C SER A 17 16.09 4.64 10.08
N ARG A 18 17.28 4.23 10.57
CA ARG A 18 17.47 3.68 11.92
C ARG A 18 17.71 4.77 12.98
N ILE A 19 17.99 6.01 12.57
CA ILE A 19 18.35 7.13 13.45
C ILE A 19 17.23 8.17 13.57
N SER A 20 16.03 7.85 13.06
CA SER A 20 14.87 8.75 13.15
C SER A 20 14.47 8.96 14.63
N LEU A 21 14.21 10.21 15.00
CA LEU A 21 13.73 10.57 16.34
C LEU A 21 12.29 10.11 16.61
N LYS A 22 11.49 9.96 15.55
CA LYS A 22 10.10 9.51 15.62
C LYS A 22 9.94 8.18 14.88
N ASN A 23 9.27 7.24 15.52
CA ASN A 23 8.87 5.98 14.89
C ASN A 23 7.81 6.26 13.82
N MET A 24 7.99 5.71 12.64
CA MET A 24 7.05 5.85 11.53
C MET A 24 7.09 4.59 10.68
N ARG A 25 5.92 4.01 10.43
CA ARG A 25 5.73 2.88 9.52
C ARG A 25 4.49 3.17 8.68
N LYS A 26 4.67 3.95 7.62
CA LYS A 26 3.58 4.40 6.75
C LYS A 26 3.83 4.00 5.31
N SER A 27 2.79 3.49 4.64
CA SER A 27 2.77 3.30 3.19
C SER A 27 1.62 4.10 2.60
N ARG A 28 1.86 4.72 1.45
CA ARG A 28 0.87 5.49 0.70
C ARG A 28 0.79 4.95 -0.72
N PHE A 29 -0.42 4.67 -1.17
CA PHE A 29 -0.69 4.19 -2.52
C PHE A 29 -1.52 5.24 -3.25
N PHE A 30 -1.07 5.57 -4.45
CA PHE A 30 -1.74 6.52 -5.34
C PHE A 30 -2.23 5.75 -6.55
N GLN A 31 -3.54 5.69 -6.71
CA GLN A 31 -4.23 5.11 -7.86
C GLN A 31 -4.98 6.22 -8.60
N ARG A 32 -5.44 5.93 -9.82
CA ARG A 32 -6.18 6.90 -10.64
C ARG A 32 -7.42 7.46 -9.94
N ASP A 33 -8.08 6.63 -9.14
CA ASP A 33 -9.35 6.88 -8.48
C ASP A 33 -9.28 6.77 -6.96
N ALA A 34 -8.11 6.50 -6.38
CA ALA A 34 -7.97 6.29 -4.94
C ALA A 34 -6.62 6.77 -4.38
N TYR A 35 -6.68 7.27 -3.15
CA TYR A 35 -5.54 7.49 -2.28
C TYR A 35 -5.71 6.62 -1.04
N ILE A 36 -4.74 5.76 -0.77
CA ILE A 36 -4.77 4.83 0.37
C ILE A 36 -3.55 5.12 1.24
N SER A 37 -3.78 5.43 2.51
CA SER A 37 -2.72 5.60 3.50
C SER A 37 -2.86 4.53 4.57
N VAL A 38 -1.79 3.76 4.78
CA VAL A 38 -1.70 2.73 5.81
C VAL A 38 -0.64 3.15 6.83
N ASP A 39 -1.06 3.32 8.08
CA ASP A 39 -0.19 3.49 9.23
C ASP A 39 -0.11 2.17 10.00
N PHE A 40 1.00 1.46 9.83
CA PHE A 40 1.25 0.18 10.50
C PHE A 40 1.60 0.35 11.99
N LEU A 41 2.03 1.55 12.40
CA LEU A 41 2.35 1.81 13.80
C LEU A 41 1.07 2.04 14.61
N GLU A 42 0.20 2.92 14.11
CA GLU A 42 -1.08 3.27 14.76
C GLU A 42 -2.22 2.30 14.39
N LYS A 43 -1.95 1.31 13.52
CA LYS A 43 -2.97 0.41 12.95
C LYS A 43 -4.16 1.20 12.41
N LYS A 44 -3.90 2.15 11.52
CA LYS A 44 -4.92 3.00 10.89
C LYS A 44 -4.84 2.91 9.38
N VAL A 45 -6.00 2.85 8.73
CA VAL A 45 -6.14 2.90 7.27
C VAL A 45 -7.09 4.03 6.92
N GLU A 46 -6.69 4.86 5.98
CA GLU A 46 -7.51 5.92 5.40
C GLU A 46 -7.55 5.70 3.88
N VAL A 47 -8.74 5.40 3.37
CA VAL A 47 -8.97 5.26 1.94
C VAL A 47 -9.86 6.41 1.49
N VAL A 48 -9.35 7.19 0.54
CA VAL A 48 -10.08 8.27 -0.12
C VAL A 48 -10.29 7.84 -1.56
N ARG A 49 -11.54 7.74 -2.00
CA ARG A 49 -11.89 7.36 -3.38
C ARG A 49 -12.58 8.48 -4.11
N MET A 50 -12.46 8.44 -5.43
CA MET A 50 -13.10 9.34 -6.37
C MET A 50 -13.93 8.55 -7.37
N LYS A 51 -15.19 8.93 -7.55
CA LYS A 51 -16.07 8.39 -8.60
C LYS A 51 -16.74 9.52 -9.36
N ASP A 52 -17.43 9.21 -10.46
CA ASP A 52 -18.26 10.20 -11.15
C ASP A 52 -19.35 10.74 -10.22
N ALA A 53 -19.55 12.05 -10.24
CA ALA A 53 -20.56 12.67 -9.43
C ALA A 53 -21.96 12.22 -9.88
N PRO A 54 -22.88 11.92 -8.94
CA PRO A 54 -24.27 11.65 -9.28
C PRO A 54 -24.91 12.88 -9.95
N GLN A 55 -25.95 12.66 -10.76
CA GLN A 55 -26.68 13.75 -11.43
C GLN A 55 -27.33 14.69 -10.41
N GLU A 56 -27.84 14.11 -9.32
CA GLU A 56 -28.42 14.80 -8.18
C GLU A 56 -27.55 14.52 -6.95
N PRO A 57 -26.64 15.43 -6.56
CA PRO A 57 -25.83 15.29 -5.36
C PRO A 57 -26.68 15.36 -4.09
N GLY A 58 -26.39 14.50 -3.13
CA GLY A 58 -26.93 14.61 -1.77
C GLY A 58 -26.37 15.84 -1.06
N ALA A 59 -27.07 16.29 -0.01
CA ALA A 59 -26.69 17.50 0.76
C ALA A 59 -25.30 17.44 1.41
N PHE A 60 -24.72 16.25 1.57
CA PHE A 60 -23.42 16.01 2.20
C PHE A 60 -22.37 15.44 1.23
N ASP A 61 -22.68 15.36 -0.07
CA ASP A 61 -21.74 14.84 -1.05
C ASP A 61 -20.63 15.84 -1.31
N MET A 62 -19.37 15.38 -1.18
CA MET A 62 -18.21 16.17 -1.53
C MET A 62 -17.96 16.09 -3.03
N ILE A 63 -18.46 17.08 -3.78
CA ILE A 63 -18.27 17.17 -5.23
C ILE A 63 -17.12 18.13 -5.58
N LEU A 64 -16.18 17.67 -6.39
CA LEU A 64 -15.17 18.50 -7.06
C LEU A 64 -15.53 18.67 -8.53
N GLN A 65 -15.39 19.89 -9.04
CA GLN A 65 -15.50 20.19 -10.46
C GLN A 65 -14.16 20.73 -10.95
N ASN A 66 -13.60 20.12 -12.00
CA ASN A 66 -12.38 20.63 -12.63
C ASN A 66 -12.71 21.77 -13.63
N ALA A 67 -11.67 22.41 -14.17
CA ALA A 67 -11.83 23.53 -15.12
C ALA A 67 -12.54 23.12 -16.43
N GLU A 68 -12.54 21.83 -16.78
CA GLU A 68 -13.21 21.28 -17.97
C GLU A 68 -14.68 20.92 -17.69
N GLY A 69 -15.16 21.13 -16.47
CA GLY A 69 -16.54 20.85 -16.07
C GLY A 69 -16.81 19.40 -15.65
N ALA A 70 -15.80 18.53 -15.61
CA ALA A 70 -15.95 17.17 -15.11
C ALA A 70 -16.18 17.19 -13.60
N ARG A 71 -17.29 16.57 -13.17
CA ARG A 71 -17.70 16.47 -11.75
C ARG A 71 -17.32 15.11 -11.19
N LYS A 72 -16.56 15.11 -10.09
CA LYS A 72 -16.19 13.90 -9.33
C LYS A 72 -16.70 14.00 -7.90
N GLN A 73 -17.15 12.89 -7.34
CA GLN A 73 -17.49 12.77 -5.94
C GLN A 73 -16.32 12.13 -5.19
N ILE A 74 -15.89 12.76 -4.09
CA ILE A 74 -14.97 12.17 -3.12
C ILE A 74 -15.80 11.47 -2.04
N TYR A 75 -15.36 10.28 -1.64
CA TYR A 75 -15.89 9.60 -0.47
C TYR A 75 -14.77 8.85 0.26
N PHE A 76 -15.02 8.59 1.55
CA PHE A 76 -14.05 7.98 2.45
C PHE A 76 -14.49 6.55 2.76
N GLU A 77 -13.55 5.62 2.66
CA GLU A 77 -13.68 4.25 3.13
C GLU A 77 -12.70 4.07 4.29
N ASN A 78 -13.24 3.73 5.46
CA ASN A 78 -12.45 3.43 6.65
C ASN A 78 -12.67 1.96 7.00
N PRO A 79 -11.90 1.04 6.39
CA PRO A 79 -12.06 -0.38 6.66
C PRO A 79 -11.79 -0.65 8.14
N GLU A 80 -12.57 -1.58 8.71
CA GLU A 80 -12.37 -2.02 10.08
C GLU A 80 -11.06 -2.82 10.18
N ILE A 81 -10.24 -2.48 11.15
CA ILE A 81 -8.94 -3.12 11.37
C ILE A 81 -9.09 -4.09 12.52
N LYS A 82 -9.09 -5.38 12.18
CA LYS A 82 -9.15 -6.46 13.17
C LYS A 82 -7.83 -6.56 13.90
N ALA A 83 -7.88 -6.63 15.22
CA ALA A 83 -6.70 -6.92 16.02
C ALA A 83 -6.33 -8.39 15.82
N ASN A 84 -5.10 -8.64 15.39
CA ASN A 84 -4.55 -9.96 15.15
C ASN A 84 -3.07 -10.03 15.58
N ASN A 85 -2.54 -11.25 15.65
CA ASN A 85 -1.13 -11.51 15.86
C ASN A 85 -0.51 -11.94 14.52
N ALA A 86 0.08 -10.99 13.80
CA ALA A 86 0.58 -11.23 12.45
C ALA A 86 1.60 -12.39 12.33
N ILE A 87 2.41 -12.64 13.36
CA ILE A 87 3.37 -13.77 13.36
C ILE A 87 2.63 -15.09 13.51
N GLN A 88 1.63 -15.13 14.38
CA GLN A 88 0.80 -16.32 14.53
C GLN A 88 0.04 -16.62 13.24
N ASP A 89 -0.60 -15.61 12.65
CA ASP A 89 -1.35 -15.75 11.39
C ASP A 89 -0.45 -16.23 10.24
N GLU A 90 0.79 -15.72 10.14
CA GLU A 90 1.77 -16.17 9.14
C GLU A 90 2.13 -17.65 9.32
N LEU A 91 2.39 -18.08 10.56
CA LEU A 91 2.73 -19.47 10.88
C LEU A 91 1.56 -20.42 10.65
N GLU A 92 0.34 -20.00 11.00
CA GLU A 92 -0.90 -20.75 10.74
C GLU A 92 -1.11 -20.92 9.23
N THR A 93 -0.99 -19.85 8.46
CA THR A 93 -1.11 -19.88 6.99
C THR A 93 -0.07 -20.81 6.35
N PHE A 94 1.16 -20.80 6.87
CA PHE A 94 2.20 -21.71 6.39
C PHE A 94 1.92 -23.18 6.74
N ALA A 95 1.46 -23.45 7.97
CA ALA A 95 1.06 -24.80 8.39
C ALA A 95 -0.12 -25.33 7.56
N ASP A 96 -1.11 -24.48 7.27
CA ASP A 96 -2.25 -24.82 6.43
C ASP A 96 -1.82 -25.14 4.99
N ALA A 97 -0.88 -24.38 4.43
CA ALA A 97 -0.35 -24.66 3.10
C ALA A 97 0.31 -26.06 3.01
N ILE A 98 1.04 -26.46 4.05
CA ILE A 98 1.61 -27.81 4.16
C ILE A 98 0.51 -28.87 4.26
N ASN A 99 -0.44 -28.69 5.18
CA ASN A 99 -1.47 -29.68 5.45
C ASN A 99 -2.44 -29.89 4.29
N GLN A 100 -2.74 -28.80 3.55
CA GLN A 100 -3.68 -28.81 2.43
C GLN A 100 -2.98 -28.97 1.08
N ASN A 101 -1.64 -29.03 1.07
CA ASN A 101 -0.82 -29.10 -0.14
C ASN A 101 -1.14 -27.96 -1.13
N THR A 102 -1.23 -26.74 -0.61
CA THR A 102 -1.49 -25.52 -1.39
C THR A 102 -0.24 -24.64 -1.47
N VAL A 103 -0.26 -23.65 -2.36
CA VAL A 103 0.84 -22.69 -2.50
C VAL A 103 0.77 -21.69 -1.35
N PRO A 104 1.86 -21.46 -0.60
CA PRO A 104 1.87 -20.45 0.47
C PRO A 104 1.72 -19.05 -0.11
N GLU A 105 1.23 -18.11 0.71
CA GLU A 105 1.01 -16.71 0.28
C GLU A 105 2.26 -16.03 -0.25
N VAL A 106 3.43 -16.35 0.33
CA VAL A 106 4.74 -15.90 -0.15
C VAL A 106 5.54 -17.12 -0.59
N THR A 107 5.75 -17.24 -1.89
CA THR A 107 6.55 -18.33 -2.48
C THR A 107 8.05 -18.04 -2.40
N LEU A 108 8.87 -19.09 -2.55
CA LEU A 108 10.33 -18.95 -2.64
C LEU A 108 10.73 -18.00 -3.78
N GLU A 109 10.05 -18.06 -4.92
CA GLU A 109 10.33 -17.20 -6.07
C GLU A 109 10.05 -15.72 -5.76
N GLN A 110 8.94 -15.42 -5.09
CA GLN A 110 8.60 -14.06 -4.66
C GLN A 110 9.61 -13.53 -3.64
N GLY A 111 9.99 -14.35 -2.65
CA GLY A 111 11.03 -13.98 -1.68
C GLY A 111 12.39 -13.73 -2.35
N THR A 112 12.77 -14.56 -3.32
CA THR A 112 14.01 -14.40 -4.09
C THR A 112 14.02 -13.09 -4.89
N LYS A 113 12.91 -12.77 -5.58
CA LYS A 113 12.76 -11.52 -6.33
C LYS A 113 12.84 -10.29 -5.43
N ALA A 114 12.20 -10.33 -4.25
CA ALA A 114 12.26 -9.24 -3.28
C ALA A 114 13.69 -9.02 -2.75
N LEU A 115 14.41 -10.10 -2.43
CA LEU A 115 15.81 -10.03 -2.00
C LEU A 115 16.72 -9.47 -3.09
N GLN A 116 16.53 -9.89 -4.35
CA GLN A 116 17.30 -9.38 -5.48
C GLN A 116 17.17 -7.85 -5.61
N VAL A 117 15.95 -7.31 -5.52
CA VAL A 117 15.72 -5.86 -5.53
C VAL A 117 16.40 -5.18 -4.33
N ALA A 118 16.33 -5.78 -3.14
CA ALA A 118 16.99 -5.23 -1.96
C ALA A 118 18.52 -5.15 -2.14
N LEU A 119 19.15 -6.17 -2.71
CA LEU A 119 20.58 -6.18 -3.02
C LEU A 119 20.94 -5.12 -4.07
N GLN A 120 20.16 -4.97 -5.14
CA GLN A 120 20.36 -3.90 -6.13
C GLN A 120 20.33 -2.50 -5.51
N ILE A 121 19.43 -2.27 -4.54
CA ILE A 121 19.36 -1.00 -3.80
C ILE A 121 20.62 -0.80 -2.96
N ILE A 122 21.12 -1.85 -2.30
CA ILE A 122 22.35 -1.80 -1.49
C ILE A 122 23.56 -1.47 -2.37
N ASP A 123 23.71 -2.13 -3.51
CA ASP A 123 24.80 -1.90 -4.45
C ASP A 123 24.79 -0.46 -5.01
N SER A 124 23.59 0.09 -5.22
CA SER A 124 23.39 1.47 -5.66
C SER A 124 23.85 2.51 -4.64
N PHE A 125 23.90 2.18 -3.34
CA PHE A 125 24.47 3.08 -2.31
C PHE A 125 25.99 3.07 -2.29
N GLN A 126 26.62 1.96 -2.65
CA GLN A 126 28.08 1.78 -2.59
C GLN A 126 28.79 2.36 -3.81
N THR A 127 28.06 2.50 -4.92
CA THR A 127 28.57 3.03 -6.19
C THR A 127 28.40 4.56 -6.30
N ALA A 128 27.82 5.20 -5.28
CA ALA A 128 27.53 6.63 -5.22
C ALA A 128 28.60 7.42 -4.44
#